data_AF-Q13S59-F1
#
_entry.id   AF-Q13S59-F1
#
_cell.length_a   1.000
_cell.length_b   1.000
_cell.length_c   1.000
_cell.angle_alpha   90.00
_cell.angle_beta   90.00
_cell.angle_gamma   90.00
#
_symmetry.space_group_name_H-M   'P 1'
#
loop_
_entity.id
_entity.type
_entity.pdbx_description
1 polymer ?
#
loop_
_entity_poly.entity_id
_entity_poly.type
_entity_poly.pdbx_seq_one_letter_code
_entity_poly.pdbx_strand_id
1 'polypeptide(L)'
;MKRSARKGRVRVAGASGQALVPALIFLLAGCIGLYVAFNSFQMTSAKIKLQNTADAAAYSAAVLQARDYNFSAYTNRAMIANQVTAAQVVALKSWIDELDATYSLSELDEAVDSLADHPAQWSTPKQLGKNDIAPVRAALDALLPTVARNIGSLNRALSVAQANYHAAVITTVPDTADTVAQLNQPDTHVTSGYFTGSRNAAQLAAWTSYTATVIPAGTLGADEFADVVTAPGTLDGFVKNRNSNRSVAPNFQQLTDTAIRICGGANSTFTVNVTHAGGTQLRSDKSGWQSIDASTAQLNVSCLETFGDVAGSGGSANGNITSFMTNPPFAAWQDWQGYGGYFNFGYQGSLTPGWQVPEAMAHQFSVGPGPSLDPANGGLLPYQEVNGARPGSEAPRITIEVTRNSDTLVKTIGLQGGGRMAVADNAAGGAMRALSSANAYFVRPDETSIGGSIMGGLLNGSQWARADHATEYPSLFSPYWQARLAPVSDEERAAAQASQMSAATQVQKP
;
A
#
# COMPACT_ATOMS: atom_id res chain seq x y z
N MET A 1 -18.55 115.95 -13.68
CA MET A 1 -18.12 115.18 -14.87
C MET A 1 -18.77 113.80 -14.84
N LYS A 2 -19.58 113.47 -15.85
CA LYS A 2 -20.34 112.20 -15.96
C LYS A 2 -19.42 111.08 -16.47
N ARG A 3 -19.33 109.94 -15.78
CA ARG A 3 -18.85 108.66 -16.36
C ARG A 3 -19.92 107.59 -16.15
N SER A 4 -20.48 107.15 -17.27
CA SER A 4 -21.50 106.12 -17.40
C SER A 4 -20.87 104.73 -17.32
N ALA A 5 -21.38 103.89 -16.43
CA ALA A 5 -21.08 102.47 -16.37
C ALA A 5 -21.89 101.71 -17.44
N ARG A 6 -21.21 101.06 -18.40
CA ARG A 6 -21.83 100.08 -19.31
C ARG A 6 -22.12 98.79 -18.53
N LYS A 7 -23.40 98.53 -18.26
CA LYS A 7 -23.91 97.21 -17.83
C LYS A 7 -24.05 96.31 -19.07
N GLY A 8 -23.13 95.37 -19.24
CA GLY A 8 -23.32 94.24 -20.16
C GLY A 8 -24.38 93.30 -19.58
N ARG A 9 -25.57 93.25 -20.19
CA ARG A 9 -26.57 92.21 -19.93
C ARG A 9 -26.12 90.94 -20.66
N VAL A 10 -25.71 89.92 -19.91
CA VAL A 10 -25.65 88.54 -20.41
C VAL A 10 -27.08 88.11 -20.71
N ARG A 11 -27.41 87.93 -21.98
CA ARG A 11 -28.62 87.21 -22.38
C ARG A 11 -28.40 85.75 -22.03
N VAL A 12 -29.05 85.27 -20.97
CA VAL A 12 -29.30 83.84 -20.81
C VAL A 12 -30.29 83.47 -21.91
N ALA A 13 -29.80 82.82 -22.97
CA ALA A 13 -30.66 82.18 -23.93
C ALA A 13 -31.48 81.13 -23.17
N GLY A 14 -32.80 81.31 -23.12
CA GLY A 14 -33.68 80.29 -22.58
C GLY A 14 -33.52 79.03 -23.43
N ALA A 15 -32.87 78.01 -22.87
CA ALA A 15 -32.91 76.68 -23.44
C ALA A 15 -34.37 76.21 -23.40
N SER A 16 -34.99 76.13 -24.58
CA SER A 16 -36.32 75.57 -24.76
C SER A 16 -36.33 74.12 -24.26
N GLY A 17 -37.46 73.67 -23.71
CA GLY A 17 -37.68 72.30 -23.22
C GLY A 17 -37.53 71.16 -24.26
N GLN A 18 -36.95 71.46 -25.42
CA GLN A 18 -36.63 70.54 -26.52
C GLN A 18 -35.43 69.63 -26.21
N ALA A 19 -34.49 70.03 -25.35
CA ALA A 19 -33.36 69.17 -24.93
C ALA A 19 -33.75 68.15 -23.84
N LEU A 20 -34.83 68.42 -23.11
CA LEU A 20 -35.32 67.55 -22.03
C LEU A 20 -35.88 66.23 -22.59
N VAL A 21 -36.60 66.27 -23.70
CA VAL A 21 -37.21 65.10 -24.34
C VAL A 21 -36.16 64.07 -24.80
N PRO A 22 -35.13 64.42 -25.60
CA PRO A 22 -34.08 63.47 -25.97
C PRO A 22 -33.23 63.04 -24.77
N ALA A 23 -33.00 63.90 -23.77
CA ALA A 23 -32.31 63.52 -22.54
C ALA A 23 -33.08 62.46 -21.74
N LEU A 24 -34.41 62.59 -21.62
CA LEU A 24 -35.26 61.60 -20.96
C LEU A 24 -35.32 60.28 -21.74
N ILE A 25 -35.39 60.34 -23.08
CA ILE A 25 -35.34 59.14 -23.94
C ILE A 25 -34.00 58.43 -23.79
N PHE A 26 -32.89 59.17 -23.77
CA PHE A 26 -31.56 58.60 -23.58
C PHE A 26 -31.39 57.97 -22.19
N LEU A 27 -31.92 58.63 -21.15
CA LEU A 27 -31.91 58.11 -19.78
C LEU A 27 -32.77 56.83 -19.68
N LEU A 28 -33.96 56.81 -20.29
CA LEU A 28 -34.82 55.62 -20.37
C LEU A 28 -34.09 54.46 -21.08
N ALA A 29 -33.48 54.73 -22.24
CA ALA A 29 -32.72 53.73 -22.98
C ALA A 29 -31.50 53.22 -22.18
N GLY A 30 -30.80 54.10 -21.46
CA GLY A 30 -29.70 53.75 -20.55
C GLY A 30 -30.17 52.88 -19.39
N CYS A 31 -31.30 53.19 -18.77
CA CYS A 31 -31.90 52.37 -17.71
C CYS A 31 -32.29 50.98 -18.22
N ILE A 32 -32.87 50.88 -19.42
CA ILE A 32 -33.19 49.60 -20.05
C ILE A 32 -31.92 48.80 -20.36
N GLY A 33 -30.88 49.45 -20.89
CA GLY A 33 -29.59 48.82 -21.16
C GLY A 33 -28.92 48.27 -19.90
N LEU A 34 -28.88 49.07 -18.82
CA LEU A 34 -28.38 48.64 -17.51
C LEU A 34 -29.18 47.47 -16.94
N TYR A 35 -30.50 47.48 -17.10
CA TYR A 35 -31.38 46.43 -16.64
C TYR A 35 -31.11 45.09 -17.35
N VAL A 36 -30.99 45.10 -18.68
CA VAL A 36 -30.64 43.90 -19.47
C VAL A 36 -29.22 43.39 -19.12
N ALA A 37 -28.27 44.31 -18.97
CA ALA A 37 -26.91 43.97 -18.56
C ALA A 37 -26.86 43.34 -17.15
N PHE A 38 -27.65 43.87 -16.21
CA PHE A 38 -27.75 43.33 -14.86
C PHE A 38 -28.31 41.91 -14.86
N ASN A 39 -29.38 41.64 -15.62
CA ASN A 39 -29.93 40.28 -15.73
C ASN A 39 -28.94 39.30 -16.37
N SER A 40 -28.22 39.73 -17.41
CA SER A 40 -27.17 38.92 -18.05
C SER A 40 -26.00 38.65 -17.11
N PHE A 41 -25.63 39.63 -16.28
CA PHE A 41 -24.61 39.48 -15.25
C PHE A 41 -25.02 38.48 -14.17
N GLN A 42 -26.28 38.49 -13.73
CA GLN A 42 -26.79 37.54 -12.74
C GLN A 42 -26.73 36.09 -13.27
N MET A 43 -27.10 35.87 -14.53
CA MET A 43 -27.03 34.54 -15.15
C MET A 43 -25.57 34.06 -15.30
N THR A 44 -24.67 34.95 -15.73
CA THR A 44 -23.24 34.65 -15.85
C THR A 44 -22.62 34.35 -14.49
N SER A 45 -22.95 35.14 -13.47
CA SER A 45 -22.49 34.94 -12.09
C SER A 45 -22.99 33.61 -11.51
N ALA A 46 -24.26 33.27 -11.74
CA ALA A 46 -24.81 31.98 -11.32
C ALA A 46 -24.10 30.81 -12.01
N LYS A 47 -23.78 30.94 -13.31
CA LYS A 47 -23.03 29.92 -14.06
C LYS A 47 -21.60 29.74 -13.54
N ILE A 48 -20.89 30.83 -13.25
CA ILE A 48 -19.53 30.76 -12.68
C ILE A 48 -19.56 30.07 -11.33
N LYS A 49 -20.50 30.45 -10.45
CA LYS A 49 -20.65 29.79 -9.16
C LYS A 49 -20.96 28.31 -9.32
N LEU A 50 -21.87 27.95 -10.23
CA LEU A 50 -22.24 26.55 -10.49
C LEU A 50 -21.03 25.74 -11.00
N GLN A 51 -20.19 26.31 -11.84
CA GLN A 51 -18.94 25.68 -12.27
C GLN A 51 -17.98 25.48 -11.10
N ASN A 52 -17.76 26.49 -10.26
CA ASN A 52 -16.93 26.36 -9.05
C ASN A 52 -17.48 25.28 -8.10
N THR A 53 -18.80 25.16 -7.99
CA THR A 53 -19.46 24.10 -7.22
C THR A 53 -19.21 22.73 -7.83
N ALA A 54 -19.27 22.59 -9.16
CA ALA A 54 -18.93 21.36 -9.87
C ALA A 54 -17.46 20.96 -9.64
N ASP A 55 -16.55 21.93 -9.75
CA ASP A 55 -15.11 21.73 -9.54
C ASP A 55 -14.83 21.30 -8.09
N ALA A 56 -15.47 21.93 -7.10
CA ALA A 56 -15.33 21.55 -5.70
C ALA A 56 -15.83 20.13 -5.41
N ALA A 57 -16.97 19.76 -5.99
CA ALA A 57 -17.55 18.42 -5.86
C ALA A 57 -16.63 17.36 -6.52
N ALA A 58 -16.19 17.60 -7.76
CA ALA A 58 -15.29 16.70 -8.49
C ALA A 58 -13.96 16.55 -7.75
N TYR A 59 -13.34 17.65 -7.35
CA TYR A 59 -12.10 17.63 -6.58
C TYR A 59 -12.24 16.84 -5.27
N SER A 60 -13.37 16.99 -4.56
CA SER A 60 -13.64 16.25 -3.33
C SER A 60 -13.78 14.75 -3.57
N ALA A 61 -14.38 14.32 -4.69
CA ALA A 61 -14.39 12.92 -5.09
C ALA A 61 -12.97 12.38 -5.37
N ALA A 62 -12.14 13.14 -6.08
CA ALA A 62 -10.74 12.78 -6.31
C ALA A 62 -9.91 12.75 -5.01
N VAL A 63 -10.23 13.59 -4.02
CA VAL A 63 -9.61 13.51 -2.68
C VAL A 63 -9.97 12.20 -1.99
N LEU A 64 -11.21 11.74 -2.08
CA LEU A 64 -11.60 10.43 -1.54
C LEU A 64 -10.90 9.28 -2.28
N GLN A 65 -10.80 9.36 -3.62
CA GLN A 65 -10.04 8.41 -4.43
C GLN A 65 -8.55 8.35 -4.01
N ALA A 66 -7.90 9.50 -3.83
CA ALA A 66 -6.51 9.54 -3.39
C ALA A 66 -6.33 9.01 -1.95
N ARG A 67 -7.30 9.26 -1.06
CA ARG A 67 -7.30 8.73 0.31
C ARG A 67 -7.43 7.21 0.34
N ASP A 68 -8.25 6.63 -0.52
CA ASP A 68 -8.38 5.18 -0.69
C ASP A 68 -7.04 4.52 -1.08
N TYR A 69 -6.41 5.05 -2.12
CA TYR A 69 -5.12 4.51 -2.58
C TYR A 69 -4.00 4.71 -1.55
N ASN A 70 -3.97 5.85 -0.86
CA ASN A 70 -3.01 6.06 0.23
C ASN A 70 -3.29 5.17 1.44
N PHE A 71 -4.56 4.95 1.80
CA PHE A 71 -4.93 4.02 2.87
C PHE A 71 -4.48 2.59 2.54
N SER A 72 -4.68 2.17 1.30
CA SER A 72 -4.16 0.90 0.79
C SER A 72 -2.63 0.83 0.89
N ALA A 73 -1.93 1.90 0.51
CA ALA A 73 -0.48 1.98 0.64
C ALA A 73 0.04 1.88 2.09
N TYR A 74 -0.59 2.58 3.03
CA TYR A 74 -0.20 2.49 4.44
C TYR A 74 -0.47 1.10 5.02
N THR A 75 -1.62 0.51 4.71
CA THR A 75 -2.00 -0.82 5.20
C THR A 75 -1.11 -1.91 4.61
N ASN A 76 -0.77 -1.86 3.32
CA ASN A 76 0.20 -2.79 2.70
C ASN A 76 1.56 -2.75 3.39
N ARG A 77 2.10 -1.56 3.67
CA ARG A 77 3.37 -1.41 4.41
C ARG A 77 3.30 -1.93 5.83
N ALA A 78 2.18 -1.68 6.54
CA ALA A 78 1.97 -2.21 7.88
C ALA A 78 1.89 -3.75 7.86
N MET A 79 1.23 -4.33 6.86
CA MET A 79 1.18 -5.78 6.69
C MET A 79 2.56 -6.38 6.38
N ILE A 80 3.37 -5.71 5.56
CA ILE A 80 4.77 -6.10 5.31
C ILE A 80 5.55 -6.14 6.62
N ALA A 81 5.52 -5.06 7.42
CA ALA A 81 6.23 -5.01 8.70
C ALA A 81 5.83 -6.15 9.64
N ASN A 82 4.53 -6.44 9.72
CA ASN A 82 4.01 -7.57 10.48
C ASN A 82 4.49 -8.94 9.94
N GLN A 83 4.60 -9.11 8.61
CA GLN A 83 5.16 -10.33 8.02
C GLN A 83 6.66 -10.50 8.31
N VAL A 84 7.42 -9.40 8.35
CA VAL A 84 8.82 -9.43 8.80
C VAL A 84 8.91 -9.93 10.25
N THR A 85 8.04 -9.42 11.13
CA THR A 85 7.96 -9.91 12.51
C THR A 85 7.53 -11.39 12.57
N ALA A 86 6.61 -11.83 11.72
CA ALA A 86 6.23 -13.24 11.64
C ALA A 86 7.41 -14.14 11.22
N ALA A 87 8.25 -13.68 10.28
CA ALA A 87 9.48 -14.38 9.89
C ALA A 87 10.47 -14.47 11.06
N GLN A 88 10.66 -13.38 11.83
CA GLN A 88 11.51 -13.37 13.02
C GLN A 88 11.00 -14.31 14.11
N VAL A 89 9.69 -14.38 14.34
CA VAL A 89 9.08 -15.28 15.34
C VAL A 89 9.32 -16.75 14.98
N VAL A 90 9.15 -17.11 13.70
CA VAL A 90 9.44 -18.46 13.20
C VAL A 90 10.93 -18.77 13.28
N ALA A 91 11.80 -17.81 12.96
CA ALA A 91 13.26 -17.92 13.11
C ALA A 91 13.66 -18.20 14.57
N LEU A 92 13.13 -17.43 15.53
CA LEU A 92 13.45 -17.58 16.95
C LEU A 92 13.00 -18.93 17.51
N LYS A 93 11.81 -19.40 17.11
CA LYS A 93 11.30 -20.71 17.55
C LYS A 93 12.20 -21.85 17.05
N SER A 94 12.53 -21.83 15.77
CA SER A 94 13.41 -22.81 15.14
C SER A 94 14.80 -22.84 15.81
N TRP A 95 15.37 -21.66 16.06
CA TRP A 95 16.67 -21.52 16.69
C TRP A 95 16.70 -22.00 18.15
N ILE A 96 15.69 -21.68 18.97
CA ILE A 96 15.65 -22.15 20.37
C ILE A 96 15.38 -23.66 20.47
N ASP A 97 14.59 -24.22 19.55
CA ASP A 97 14.37 -25.68 19.49
C ASP A 97 15.64 -26.42 19.09
N GLU A 98 16.39 -25.89 18.12
CA GLU A 98 17.69 -26.43 17.73
C GLU A 98 18.68 -26.36 18.88
N LEU A 99 18.77 -25.22 19.57
CA LEU A 99 19.69 -25.05 20.69
C LEU A 99 19.37 -26.01 21.83
N ASP A 100 18.08 -26.28 22.06
CA ASP A 100 17.63 -27.26 23.03
C ASP A 100 17.93 -28.70 22.63
N ALA A 101 17.70 -29.06 21.37
CA ALA A 101 18.07 -30.36 20.83
C ALA A 101 19.58 -30.58 20.98
N THR A 102 20.37 -29.56 20.64
CA THR A 102 21.83 -29.56 20.74
C THR A 102 22.31 -29.86 22.16
N TYR A 103 21.74 -29.25 23.21
CA TYR A 103 22.10 -29.54 24.61
C TYR A 103 21.41 -30.77 25.22
N SER A 104 20.50 -31.43 24.49
CA SER A 104 19.86 -32.66 24.95
C SER A 104 20.75 -33.88 24.68
N LEU A 105 20.45 -34.99 25.35
CA LEU A 105 21.15 -36.25 25.08
C LEU A 105 20.79 -36.77 23.68
N SER A 106 21.81 -37.17 22.91
CA SER A 106 21.70 -37.69 21.55
C SER A 106 22.71 -38.82 21.29
N GLU A 107 22.63 -39.47 20.12
CA GLU A 107 23.56 -40.53 19.70
C GLU A 107 25.02 -40.03 19.68
N LEU A 108 25.24 -38.74 19.40
CA LEU A 108 26.53 -38.08 19.48
C LEU A 108 27.16 -38.19 20.88
N ASP A 109 26.37 -38.15 21.95
CA ASP A 109 26.89 -38.31 23.31
C ASP A 109 27.42 -39.73 23.53
N GLU A 110 26.75 -40.75 22.99
CA GLU A 110 27.22 -42.14 23.06
C GLU A 110 28.55 -42.31 22.30
N ALA A 111 28.68 -41.66 21.14
CA ALA A 111 29.93 -41.64 20.38
C ALA A 111 31.06 -40.98 21.19
N VAL A 112 30.80 -39.82 21.81
CA VAL A 112 31.80 -39.11 22.63
C VAL A 112 32.17 -39.92 23.88
N ASP A 113 31.20 -40.52 24.57
CA ASP A 113 31.44 -41.35 25.76
C ASP A 113 32.31 -42.59 25.45
N SER A 114 32.18 -43.13 24.24
CA SER A 114 32.98 -44.27 23.80
C SER A 114 34.39 -43.89 23.31
N LEU A 115 34.54 -42.72 22.66
CA LEU A 115 35.77 -42.32 21.95
C LEU A 115 36.71 -41.42 22.75
N ALA A 116 36.17 -40.55 23.61
CA ALA A 116 36.94 -39.60 24.40
C ALA A 116 37.57 -40.26 25.63
N ASP A 117 38.78 -39.81 26.01
CA ASP A 117 39.37 -40.20 27.29
C ASP A 117 38.69 -39.47 28.47
N HIS A 118 38.22 -38.24 28.25
CA HIS A 118 37.57 -37.34 29.19
C HIS A 118 36.19 -36.85 28.70
N PRO A 119 35.19 -37.74 28.53
CA PRO A 119 33.88 -37.36 28.01
C PRO A 119 33.12 -36.33 28.86
N ALA A 120 33.49 -36.17 30.14
CA ALA A 120 32.98 -35.12 31.00
C ALA A 120 33.24 -33.70 30.46
N GLN A 121 34.28 -33.50 29.64
CA GLN A 121 34.56 -32.23 28.96
C GLN A 121 33.51 -31.86 27.91
N TRP A 122 32.75 -32.84 27.43
CA TRP A 122 31.62 -32.65 26.52
C TRP A 122 30.29 -32.56 27.27
N SER A 123 30.02 -33.53 28.15
CA SER A 123 28.72 -33.63 28.81
C SER A 123 28.46 -32.54 29.85
N THR A 124 29.50 -32.06 30.56
CA THR A 124 29.34 -31.01 31.59
C THR A 124 28.88 -29.67 30.98
N PRO A 125 29.56 -29.12 29.95
CA PRO A 125 29.05 -28.01 29.14
C PRO A 125 27.60 -28.14 28.67
N LYS A 126 27.21 -29.31 28.12
CA LYS A 126 25.85 -29.55 27.63
C LYS A 126 24.82 -29.45 28.74
N GLN A 127 25.08 -30.04 29.90
CA GLN A 127 24.19 -29.98 31.06
C GLN A 127 24.01 -28.55 31.58
N LEU A 128 25.08 -27.76 31.64
CA LEU A 128 25.02 -26.35 32.00
C LEU A 128 24.19 -25.56 30.98
N GLY A 129 24.51 -25.73 29.69
CA GLY A 129 23.76 -25.09 28.59
C GLY A 129 22.27 -25.41 28.65
N LYS A 130 21.90 -26.69 28.84
CA LYS A 130 20.50 -27.14 28.96
C LYS A 130 19.77 -26.42 30.09
N ASN A 131 20.41 -26.31 31.26
CA ASN A 131 19.83 -25.63 32.41
C ASN A 131 19.70 -24.12 32.19
N ASP A 132 20.67 -23.50 31.53
CA ASP A 132 20.69 -22.07 31.25
C ASP A 132 19.61 -21.67 30.23
N ILE A 133 19.37 -22.49 29.20
CA ILE A 133 18.38 -22.17 28.15
C ILE A 133 16.95 -22.58 28.54
N ALA A 134 16.76 -23.52 29.46
CA ALA A 134 15.44 -24.03 29.85
C ALA A 134 14.42 -22.92 30.20
N PRO A 135 14.74 -21.91 31.04
CA PRO A 135 13.80 -20.82 31.33
C PRO A 135 13.51 -19.95 30.10
N VAL A 136 14.50 -19.73 29.22
CA VAL A 136 14.34 -18.95 27.99
C VAL A 136 13.42 -19.69 27.02
N ARG A 137 13.65 -20.99 26.82
CA ARG A 137 12.80 -21.83 25.97
C ARG A 137 11.36 -21.86 26.46
N ALA A 138 11.15 -22.10 27.76
CA ALA A 138 9.81 -22.13 28.34
C ALA A 138 9.07 -20.79 28.13
N ALA A 139 9.78 -19.66 28.28
CA ALA A 139 9.21 -18.34 28.00
C ALA A 139 8.86 -18.15 26.51
N LEU A 140 9.73 -18.58 25.59
CA LEU A 140 9.49 -18.50 24.15
C LEU A 140 8.35 -19.42 23.70
N ASP A 141 8.27 -20.65 24.21
CA ASP A 141 7.19 -21.58 23.89
C ASP A 141 5.82 -21.06 24.33
N ALA A 142 5.76 -20.34 25.45
CA ALA A 142 4.54 -19.69 25.91
C ALA A 142 4.19 -18.43 25.08
N LEU A 143 5.20 -17.67 24.67
CA LEU A 143 5.02 -16.35 24.04
C LEU A 143 4.82 -16.42 22.52
N LEU A 144 5.69 -17.14 21.80
CA LEU A 144 5.79 -17.08 20.34
C LEU A 144 4.49 -17.47 19.61
N PRO A 145 3.75 -18.53 20.00
CA PRO A 145 2.46 -18.85 19.37
C PRO A 145 1.43 -17.73 19.52
N THR A 146 1.42 -17.08 20.69
CA THR A 146 0.50 -15.96 20.97
C THR A 146 0.88 -14.74 20.12
N VAL A 147 2.18 -14.43 20.03
CA VAL A 147 2.69 -13.33 19.20
C VAL A 147 2.37 -13.58 17.73
N ALA A 148 2.63 -14.78 17.21
CA ALA A 148 2.34 -15.16 15.83
C ALA A 148 0.85 -14.96 15.49
N ARG A 149 -0.06 -15.49 16.32
CA ARG A 149 -1.52 -15.36 16.10
C ARG A 149 -2.01 -13.92 16.21
N ASN A 150 -1.45 -13.13 17.12
CA ASN A 150 -1.82 -11.72 17.26
C ASN A 150 -1.39 -10.91 16.03
N ILE A 151 -0.17 -11.12 15.55
CA ILE A 151 0.34 -10.49 14.33
C ILE A 151 -0.48 -10.92 13.11
N GLY A 152 -0.79 -12.22 12.98
CA GLY A 152 -1.64 -12.76 11.94
C GLY A 152 -3.05 -12.16 11.96
N SER A 153 -3.63 -12.00 13.15
CA SER A 153 -4.93 -11.36 13.35
C SER A 153 -4.92 -9.87 13.01
N LEU A 154 -3.85 -9.15 13.38
CA LEU A 154 -3.65 -7.76 12.99
C LEU A 154 -3.53 -7.61 11.48
N ASN A 155 -2.77 -8.49 10.82
CA ASN A 155 -2.69 -8.52 9.36
C ASN A 155 -4.05 -8.79 8.71
N ARG A 156 -4.83 -9.72 9.25
CA ARG A 156 -6.19 -9.99 8.76
C ARG A 156 -7.07 -8.75 8.90
N ALA A 157 -7.01 -8.09 10.05
CA ALA A 157 -7.76 -6.88 10.30
C ALA A 157 -7.39 -5.76 9.31
N LEU A 158 -6.10 -5.58 9.01
CA LEU A 158 -5.63 -4.61 8.01
C LEU A 158 -6.10 -4.95 6.59
N SER A 159 -5.98 -6.22 6.19
CA SER A 159 -6.48 -6.74 4.90
C SER A 159 -7.98 -6.50 4.72
N VAL A 160 -8.77 -6.83 5.75
CA VAL A 160 -10.23 -6.61 5.75
C VAL A 160 -10.57 -5.12 5.78
N ALA A 161 -9.86 -4.32 6.59
CA ALA A 161 -10.08 -2.87 6.66
C ALA A 161 -9.83 -2.20 5.32
N GLN A 162 -8.78 -2.62 4.60
CA GLN A 162 -8.46 -2.14 3.26
C GLN A 162 -9.58 -2.45 2.26
N ALA A 163 -10.05 -3.70 2.19
CA ALA A 163 -11.15 -4.08 1.32
C ALA A 163 -12.45 -3.30 1.63
N ASN A 164 -12.77 -3.14 2.92
CA ASN A 164 -13.95 -2.40 3.36
C ASN A 164 -13.84 -0.90 3.09
N TYR A 165 -12.67 -0.30 3.30
CA TYR A 165 -12.44 1.13 3.03
C TYR A 165 -12.58 1.43 1.54
N HIS A 166 -11.97 0.60 0.69
CA HIS A 166 -12.08 0.70 -0.76
C HIS A 166 -13.55 0.63 -1.24
N ALA A 167 -14.28 -0.38 -0.79
CA ALA A 167 -15.71 -0.52 -1.10
C ALA A 167 -16.54 0.67 -0.59
N ALA A 168 -16.27 1.14 0.63
CA ALA A 168 -16.98 2.27 1.23
C ALA A 168 -16.73 3.58 0.48
N VAL A 169 -15.51 3.82 -0.01
CA VAL A 169 -15.19 5.03 -0.79
C VAL A 169 -15.98 5.05 -2.10
N ILE A 170 -16.06 3.91 -2.80
CA ILE A 170 -16.84 3.79 -4.04
C ILE A 170 -18.31 4.19 -3.82
N THR A 171 -18.92 3.74 -2.72
CA THR A 171 -20.33 4.03 -2.42
C THR A 171 -20.58 5.43 -1.87
N THR A 172 -19.59 6.05 -1.21
CA THR A 172 -19.77 7.33 -0.49
C THR A 172 -19.47 8.56 -1.35
N VAL A 173 -18.76 8.39 -2.47
CA VAL A 173 -18.43 9.50 -3.38
C VAL A 173 -19.66 10.27 -3.89
N PRO A 174 -20.76 9.62 -4.34
CA PRO A 174 -21.96 10.33 -4.79
C PRO A 174 -22.56 11.25 -3.73
N ASP A 175 -22.74 10.74 -2.51
CA ASP A 175 -23.33 11.50 -1.40
C ASP A 175 -22.42 12.64 -0.93
N THR A 176 -21.11 12.40 -0.92
CA THR A 176 -20.12 13.43 -0.60
C THR A 176 -20.13 14.55 -1.63
N ALA A 177 -20.18 14.20 -2.91
CA ALA A 177 -20.25 15.17 -4.00
C ALA A 177 -21.51 16.04 -3.91
N ASP A 178 -22.67 15.44 -3.61
CA ASP A 178 -23.93 16.17 -3.42
C ASP A 178 -23.87 17.09 -2.18
N THR A 179 -23.35 16.58 -1.06
CA THR A 179 -23.14 17.38 0.16
C THR A 179 -22.23 18.58 -0.09
N VAL A 180 -21.11 18.38 -0.80
CA VAL A 180 -20.20 19.47 -1.17
C VAL A 180 -20.89 20.45 -2.13
N ALA A 181 -21.72 19.96 -3.04
CA ALA A 181 -22.49 20.82 -3.93
C ALA A 181 -23.44 21.73 -3.15
N GLN A 182 -24.21 21.18 -2.21
CA GLN A 182 -25.15 21.90 -1.35
C GLN A 182 -24.45 22.88 -0.41
N LEU A 183 -23.29 22.51 0.16
CA LEU A 183 -22.52 23.39 1.04
C LEU A 183 -21.98 24.63 0.30
N ASN A 184 -21.59 24.47 -0.96
CA ASN A 184 -21.19 25.60 -1.79
C ASN A 184 -22.41 26.42 -2.25
N GLN A 185 -23.50 25.74 -2.61
CA GLN A 185 -24.76 26.35 -3.05
C GLN A 185 -25.96 25.48 -2.63
N PRO A 186 -26.81 25.93 -1.69
CA PRO A 186 -27.90 25.12 -1.13
C PRO A 186 -28.91 24.56 -2.14
N ASP A 187 -29.10 25.27 -3.26
CA ASP A 187 -30.06 24.90 -4.32
C ASP A 187 -29.42 24.00 -5.41
N THR A 188 -28.20 23.52 -5.20
CA THR A 188 -27.42 22.75 -6.19
C THR A 188 -27.22 21.32 -5.73
N HIS A 189 -27.51 20.39 -6.63
CA HIS A 189 -27.39 18.95 -6.40
C HIS A 189 -26.54 18.30 -7.48
N VAL A 190 -25.96 17.14 -7.17
CA VAL A 190 -25.49 16.22 -8.20
C VAL A 190 -26.68 15.76 -9.02
N THR A 191 -26.51 15.72 -10.33
CA THR A 191 -27.58 15.31 -11.25
C THR A 191 -28.02 13.88 -10.93
N SER A 192 -29.31 13.68 -10.71
CA SER A 192 -29.86 12.37 -10.35
C SER A 192 -29.49 11.30 -11.39
N GLY A 193 -29.08 10.13 -10.92
CA GLY A 193 -28.66 9.02 -11.77
C GLY A 193 -27.35 9.26 -12.53
N TYR A 194 -26.61 10.34 -12.24
CA TYR A 194 -25.34 10.60 -12.93
C TYR A 194 -24.35 9.45 -12.70
N PHE A 195 -24.09 9.06 -11.46
CA PHE A 195 -23.14 7.99 -11.15
C PHE A 195 -23.61 6.58 -11.56
N THR A 196 -24.92 6.34 -11.64
CA THR A 196 -25.50 5.00 -11.85
C THR A 196 -26.08 4.78 -13.25
N GLY A 197 -26.21 5.84 -14.05
CA GLY A 197 -26.74 5.78 -15.40
C GLY A 197 -25.75 5.24 -16.42
N SER A 198 -26.26 4.81 -17.57
CA SER A 198 -25.46 4.32 -18.71
C SER A 198 -24.43 5.34 -19.20
N ARG A 199 -24.68 6.64 -18.97
CA ARG A 199 -23.80 7.74 -19.34
C ARG A 199 -22.41 7.68 -18.69
N ASN A 200 -22.30 7.23 -17.44
CA ASN A 200 -21.01 7.16 -16.72
C ASN A 200 -20.59 5.72 -16.38
N ALA A 201 -21.28 4.72 -16.93
CA ALA A 201 -20.99 3.31 -16.67
C ALA A 201 -19.54 2.93 -17.02
N ALA A 202 -18.98 3.47 -18.11
CA ALA A 202 -17.59 3.24 -18.50
C ALA A 202 -16.60 3.84 -17.50
N GLN A 203 -16.90 5.04 -16.97
CA GLN A 203 -16.05 5.70 -15.98
C GLN A 203 -16.09 4.99 -14.63
N LEU A 204 -17.30 4.59 -14.20
CA LEU A 204 -17.47 3.78 -12.99
C LEU A 204 -16.71 2.46 -13.13
N ALA A 205 -16.84 1.77 -14.27
CA ALA A 205 -16.11 0.53 -14.53
C ALA A 205 -14.59 0.74 -14.54
N ALA A 206 -14.10 1.82 -15.15
CA ALA A 206 -12.67 2.15 -15.12
C ALA A 206 -12.18 2.38 -13.69
N TRP A 207 -12.95 3.10 -12.86
CA TRP A 207 -12.59 3.35 -11.47
C TRP A 207 -12.63 2.08 -10.62
N THR A 208 -13.70 1.28 -10.68
CA THR A 208 -13.85 0.07 -9.86
C THR A 208 -12.93 -1.08 -10.26
N SER A 209 -12.40 -1.06 -11.49
CA SER A 209 -11.42 -2.06 -11.97
C SER A 209 -9.97 -1.60 -11.89
N TYR A 210 -9.72 -0.34 -11.46
CA TYR A 210 -8.38 0.23 -11.41
C TYR A 210 -7.48 -0.46 -10.39
N THR A 211 -8.05 -0.81 -9.25
CA THR A 211 -7.39 -1.60 -8.21
C THR A 211 -8.09 -2.94 -8.10
N ALA A 212 -7.33 -3.95 -7.69
CA ALA A 212 -7.86 -5.29 -7.46
C ALA A 212 -7.32 -5.86 -6.15
N THR A 213 -8.15 -6.67 -5.50
CA THR A 213 -7.69 -7.52 -4.39
C THR A 213 -6.88 -8.67 -4.96
N VAL A 214 -5.58 -8.67 -4.68
CA VAL A 214 -4.67 -9.78 -4.96
C VAL A 214 -4.72 -10.76 -3.78
N ILE A 215 -4.74 -12.07 -4.07
CA ILE A 215 -4.73 -13.14 -3.06
C ILE A 215 -3.42 -13.93 -3.23
N PRO A 216 -2.37 -13.63 -2.46
CA PRO A 216 -1.07 -14.25 -2.67
C PRO A 216 -1.00 -15.71 -2.23
N ALA A 217 -1.52 -16.04 -1.03
CA ALA A 217 -1.37 -17.39 -0.48
C ALA A 217 -2.03 -18.48 -1.37
N GLY A 218 -1.28 -19.55 -1.62
CA GLY A 218 -1.66 -20.65 -2.50
C GLY A 218 -1.30 -20.44 -3.96
N THR A 219 -0.63 -19.33 -4.32
CA THR A 219 -0.25 -19.02 -5.71
C THR A 219 1.26 -19.14 -5.92
N LEU A 220 1.65 -19.73 -7.05
CA LEU A 220 3.04 -19.77 -7.51
C LEU A 220 3.36 -18.55 -8.41
N GLY A 221 4.64 -18.23 -8.57
CA GLY A 221 5.10 -17.14 -9.44
C GLY A 221 5.13 -15.78 -8.74
N ALA A 222 5.41 -14.71 -9.48
CA ALA A 222 5.65 -13.37 -8.94
C ALA A 222 4.44 -12.78 -8.21
N ASP A 223 4.70 -12.00 -7.16
CA ASP A 223 3.73 -11.25 -6.37
C ASP A 223 4.42 -10.07 -5.70
N GLU A 224 3.87 -8.86 -5.85
CA GLU A 224 4.55 -7.64 -5.40
C GLU A 224 4.68 -7.57 -3.87
N PHE A 225 3.70 -8.08 -3.11
CA PHE A 225 3.83 -8.15 -1.65
C PHE A 225 4.97 -9.13 -1.30
N ALA A 226 4.97 -10.31 -1.89
CA ALA A 226 6.04 -11.29 -1.69
C ALA A 226 7.42 -10.73 -2.07
N ASP A 227 7.52 -9.95 -3.16
CA ASP A 227 8.75 -9.28 -3.59
C ASP A 227 9.24 -8.27 -2.56
N VAL A 228 8.35 -7.42 -2.05
CA VAL A 228 8.72 -6.39 -1.07
C VAL A 228 9.11 -7.02 0.28
N VAL A 229 8.37 -8.02 0.75
CA VAL A 229 8.64 -8.65 2.05
C VAL A 229 9.93 -9.49 2.04
N THR A 230 10.27 -10.10 0.90
CA THR A 230 11.51 -10.89 0.74
C THR A 230 12.67 -10.08 0.18
N ALA A 231 12.49 -8.78 -0.07
CA ALA A 231 13.56 -7.93 -0.57
C ALA A 231 14.77 -7.92 0.39
N PRO A 232 16.01 -7.88 -0.13
CA PRO A 232 17.22 -7.88 0.69
C PRO A 232 17.30 -6.74 1.72
N GLY A 233 16.62 -5.62 1.51
CA GLY A 233 16.58 -4.52 2.49
C GLY A 233 15.53 -4.68 3.59
N THR A 234 14.56 -5.58 3.42
CA THR A 234 13.38 -5.68 4.30
C THR A 234 13.62 -6.63 5.47
N LEU A 235 14.28 -7.76 5.22
CA LEU A 235 14.60 -8.76 6.24
C LEU A 235 15.99 -8.50 6.85
N ASP A 236 16.11 -8.68 8.16
CA ASP A 236 17.41 -8.60 8.84
C ASP A 236 18.31 -9.81 8.54
N GLY A 237 19.56 -9.76 9.00
CA GLY A 237 20.52 -10.84 8.81
C GLY A 237 20.14 -12.14 9.52
N PHE A 238 19.55 -12.06 10.72
CA PHE A 238 19.14 -13.21 11.53
C PHE A 238 18.02 -14.02 10.86
N VAL A 239 17.07 -13.38 10.19
CA VAL A 239 16.03 -14.09 9.43
C VAL A 239 16.64 -14.83 8.24
N LYS A 240 17.60 -14.22 7.54
CA LYS A 240 18.14 -14.77 6.29
C LYS A 240 19.13 -15.91 6.50
N ASN A 241 20.05 -15.75 7.45
CA ASN A 241 21.18 -16.64 7.61
C ASN A 241 21.71 -16.58 9.05
N ARG A 242 21.70 -17.72 9.72
CA ARG A 242 22.17 -17.90 11.11
C ARG A 242 23.42 -18.75 11.20
N ASN A 243 24.18 -18.90 10.12
CA ASN A 243 25.38 -19.74 10.09
C ASN A 243 26.41 -19.31 11.16
N SER A 244 26.94 -20.28 11.88
CA SER A 244 28.02 -20.07 12.84
C SER A 244 29.01 -21.24 12.84
N ASN A 245 30.30 -20.90 12.83
CA ASN A 245 31.40 -21.86 12.96
C ASN A 245 31.78 -22.13 14.43
N ARG A 246 31.13 -21.45 15.38
CA ARG A 246 31.32 -21.67 16.81
C ARG A 246 29.95 -21.79 17.44
N SER A 247 29.66 -22.98 17.96
CA SER A 247 28.56 -23.20 18.86
C SER A 247 28.60 -22.13 19.94
N VAL A 248 27.48 -21.43 20.10
CA VAL A 248 27.25 -20.28 20.98
C VAL A 248 28.12 -20.23 22.24
N ALA A 249 28.50 -19.00 22.59
CA ALA A 249 29.31 -18.77 23.77
C ALA A 249 28.65 -19.34 25.03
N PRO A 250 29.47 -19.88 25.96
CA PRO A 250 30.90 -20.17 25.82
C PRO A 250 31.15 -21.60 25.28
N ASN A 251 31.33 -21.80 23.97
CA ASN A 251 31.94 -22.98 23.34
C ASN A 251 31.51 -24.35 23.92
N PHE A 252 30.24 -24.52 24.31
CA PHE A 252 29.81 -25.69 25.07
C PHE A 252 29.76 -27.01 24.26
N GLN A 253 30.02 -26.94 22.96
CA GLN A 253 29.75 -27.99 21.97
C GLN A 253 30.95 -28.17 21.04
N GLN A 254 32.15 -28.10 21.62
CA GLN A 254 33.40 -28.38 20.93
C GLN A 254 34.23 -29.25 21.88
N LEU A 255 34.89 -30.28 21.35
CA LEU A 255 35.77 -31.14 22.13
C LEU A 255 37.15 -31.18 21.50
N THR A 256 38.19 -31.08 22.31
CA THR A 256 39.56 -31.40 21.93
C THR A 256 40.16 -32.20 23.07
N ASP A 257 40.28 -33.50 22.85
CA ASP A 257 40.69 -34.48 23.86
C ASP A 257 41.65 -35.50 23.26
N THR A 258 42.17 -36.40 24.11
CA THR A 258 42.94 -37.55 23.69
C THR A 258 42.05 -38.76 23.40
N ALA A 259 42.55 -39.64 22.53
CA ALA A 259 41.89 -40.90 22.14
C ALA A 259 42.75 -42.12 22.52
N ILE A 260 43.52 -42.05 23.61
CA ILE A 260 44.52 -43.05 23.98
C ILE A 260 43.85 -44.39 24.26
N ARG A 261 42.68 -44.39 24.90
CA ARG A 261 41.93 -45.62 25.23
C ARG A 261 41.61 -46.48 24.01
N ILE A 262 41.31 -45.86 22.87
CA ILE A 262 40.88 -46.56 21.66
C ILE A 262 41.99 -46.69 20.62
N CYS A 263 42.84 -45.68 20.48
CA CYS A 263 43.89 -45.65 19.46
C CYS A 263 45.24 -46.17 19.94
N GLY A 264 45.44 -46.35 21.26
CA GLY A 264 46.65 -46.93 21.86
C GLY A 264 47.94 -46.10 21.75
N GLY A 265 47.97 -45.05 20.92
CA GLY A 265 49.11 -44.14 20.78
C GLY A 265 49.04 -42.95 21.74
N ALA A 266 50.17 -42.61 22.38
CA ALA A 266 50.26 -41.49 23.34
C ALA A 266 49.94 -40.11 22.75
N ASN A 267 49.96 -39.96 21.42
CA ASN A 267 49.64 -38.72 20.70
C ASN A 267 48.29 -38.80 19.96
N SER A 268 47.44 -39.77 20.31
CA SER A 268 46.15 -39.94 19.64
C SER A 268 45.17 -38.85 20.08
N THR A 269 44.54 -38.18 19.12
CA THR A 269 43.60 -37.08 19.35
C THR A 269 42.18 -37.46 18.97
N PHE A 270 41.22 -36.84 19.67
CA PHE A 270 39.81 -36.83 19.35
C PHE A 270 39.30 -35.39 19.39
N THR A 271 38.74 -34.92 18.27
CA THR A 271 38.14 -33.58 18.21
C THR A 271 36.70 -33.66 17.69
N VAL A 272 35.82 -32.90 18.31
CA VAL A 272 34.45 -32.70 17.84
C VAL A 272 34.27 -31.23 17.49
N ASN A 273 34.03 -30.95 16.21
CA ASN A 273 33.77 -29.62 15.69
C ASN A 273 32.31 -29.48 15.28
N VAL A 274 31.54 -28.68 15.99
CA VAL A 274 30.13 -28.41 15.65
C VAL A 274 30.02 -27.12 14.84
N THR A 275 29.30 -27.21 13.73
CA THR A 275 28.93 -26.06 12.88
C THR A 275 27.42 -25.94 12.82
N HIS A 276 26.93 -24.71 12.82
CA HIS A 276 25.51 -24.41 12.78
C HIS A 276 25.15 -23.75 11.44
N ALA A 277 24.02 -24.16 10.88
CA ALA A 277 23.41 -23.52 9.73
C ALA A 277 21.91 -23.36 9.95
N GLY A 278 21.36 -22.24 9.50
CA GLY A 278 19.95 -21.97 9.67
C GLY A 278 19.49 -20.70 8.98
N GLY A 279 18.18 -20.57 8.84
CA GLY A 279 17.57 -19.50 8.09
C GLY A 279 16.07 -19.70 7.94
N THR A 280 15.42 -18.62 7.53
CA THR A 280 13.97 -18.55 7.40
C THR A 280 13.64 -18.07 5.99
N GLN A 281 12.70 -18.74 5.36
CA GLN A 281 12.24 -18.41 4.02
C GLN A 281 10.72 -18.37 3.94
N LEU A 282 10.20 -17.48 3.10
CA LEU A 282 8.79 -17.50 2.73
C LEU A 282 8.57 -18.70 1.81
N ARG A 283 7.51 -19.48 2.02
CA ARG A 283 7.17 -20.60 1.11
C ARG A 283 6.88 -20.08 -0.30
N SER A 284 7.22 -20.87 -1.32
CA SER A 284 7.04 -20.49 -2.73
C SER A 284 5.58 -20.23 -3.11
N ASP A 285 4.62 -20.80 -2.38
CA ASP A 285 3.19 -20.58 -2.53
C ASP A 285 2.65 -19.40 -1.68
N LYS A 286 3.55 -18.68 -0.97
CA LYS A 286 3.25 -17.54 -0.09
C LYS A 286 2.29 -17.86 1.06
N SER A 287 2.03 -19.14 1.33
CA SER A 287 1.04 -19.55 2.33
C SER A 287 1.62 -19.61 3.75
N GLY A 288 2.90 -19.27 3.94
CA GLY A 288 3.49 -19.09 5.26
C GLY A 288 5.01 -19.01 5.25
N TRP A 289 5.58 -18.70 6.41
CA TRP A 289 7.02 -18.71 6.65
C TRP A 289 7.46 -20.05 7.23
N GLN A 290 8.67 -20.47 6.88
CA GLN A 290 9.27 -21.70 7.38
C GLN A 290 10.74 -21.48 7.73
N SER A 291 11.20 -22.13 8.78
CA SER A 291 12.55 -22.03 9.29
C SER A 291 13.10 -23.39 9.68
N ILE A 292 14.39 -23.57 9.42
CA ILE A 292 15.19 -24.68 9.94
C ILE A 292 16.47 -24.10 10.53
N ASP A 293 16.84 -24.62 11.68
CA ASP A 293 18.14 -24.46 12.31
C ASP A 293 18.70 -25.84 12.58
N ALA A 294 19.98 -26.04 12.30
CA ALA A 294 20.62 -27.33 12.44
C ALA A 294 22.10 -27.20 12.78
N SER A 295 22.56 -27.96 13.77
CA SER A 295 23.96 -28.12 14.13
C SER A 295 24.47 -29.50 13.75
N THR A 296 25.56 -29.53 12.98
CA THR A 296 26.24 -30.76 12.55
C THR A 296 27.59 -30.86 13.24
N ALA A 297 27.86 -32.00 13.88
CA ALA A 297 29.13 -32.34 14.49
C ALA A 297 30.02 -33.07 13.49
N GLN A 298 31.29 -32.67 13.41
CA GLN A 298 32.33 -33.39 12.69
C GLN A 298 33.31 -33.98 13.71
N LEU A 299 33.41 -35.31 13.73
CA LEU A 299 34.24 -36.08 14.65
C LEU A 299 35.50 -36.52 13.93
N ASN A 300 36.67 -36.09 14.43
CA ASN A 300 37.97 -36.53 13.94
C ASN A 300 38.68 -37.33 15.02
N VAL A 301 38.93 -38.60 14.75
CA VAL A 301 39.72 -39.48 15.62
C VAL A 301 41.00 -39.85 14.89
N SER A 302 42.15 -39.62 15.50
CA SER A 302 43.47 -39.83 14.84
C SER A 302 43.72 -41.23 14.26
N CYS A 303 43.01 -42.27 14.74
CA CYS A 303 43.15 -43.64 14.26
C CYS A 303 41.94 -44.18 13.47
N LEU A 304 40.89 -43.37 13.27
CA LEU A 304 39.69 -43.73 12.51
C LEU A 304 39.47 -42.72 11.38
N GLU A 305 38.54 -43.02 10.47
CA GLU A 305 38.09 -42.02 9.51
C GLU A 305 37.25 -40.93 10.20
N THR A 306 37.22 -39.73 9.61
CA THR A 306 36.33 -38.66 10.03
C THR A 306 34.89 -39.01 9.70
N PHE A 307 33.97 -38.82 10.64
CA PHE A 307 32.54 -39.00 10.41
C PHE A 307 31.75 -37.81 10.97
N GLY A 308 30.55 -37.64 10.45
CA GLY A 308 29.61 -36.60 10.86
C GLY A 308 28.49 -37.17 11.72
N ASP A 309 27.89 -36.31 12.54
CA ASP A 309 26.69 -36.63 13.31
C ASP A 309 25.81 -35.39 13.50
N VAL A 310 24.55 -35.60 13.87
CA VAL A 310 23.59 -34.55 14.20
C VAL A 310 23.80 -34.11 15.65
N ALA A 311 24.31 -32.89 15.84
CA ALA A 311 24.39 -32.31 17.18
C ALA A 311 23.00 -31.90 17.68
N GLY A 312 22.21 -31.27 16.81
CA GLY A 312 20.82 -30.90 17.11
C GLY A 312 20.15 -30.26 15.91
N SER A 313 18.82 -30.27 15.92
CA SER A 313 18.02 -29.65 14.87
C SER A 313 16.71 -29.09 15.41
N GLY A 314 16.21 -28.03 14.77
CA GLY A 314 14.97 -27.35 15.13
C GLY A 314 14.27 -26.84 13.88
N GLY A 315 12.94 -26.93 13.89
CA GLY A 315 12.09 -26.48 12.81
C GLY A 315 10.95 -25.65 13.35
N SER A 316 10.49 -24.68 12.57
CA SER A 316 9.28 -23.94 12.88
C SER A 316 8.61 -23.43 11.61
N ALA A 317 7.30 -23.22 11.68
CA ALA A 317 6.57 -22.58 10.61
C ALA A 317 5.35 -21.78 11.09
N ASN A 318 4.89 -20.92 10.19
CA ASN A 318 3.61 -20.25 10.22
C ASN A 318 2.79 -20.65 8.99
N GLY A 319 1.47 -20.52 9.08
CA GLY A 319 0.55 -20.93 8.03
C GLY A 319 0.20 -22.41 8.11
N ASN A 320 -0.77 -22.85 7.32
CA ASN A 320 -1.21 -24.25 7.35
C ASN A 320 -0.13 -25.14 6.69
N ILE A 321 0.64 -25.85 7.51
CA ILE A 321 1.72 -26.74 7.10
C ILE A 321 1.93 -27.85 8.14
N THR A 322 2.18 -29.05 7.65
CA THR A 322 2.48 -30.24 8.47
C THR A 322 3.80 -30.90 8.08
N SER A 323 4.33 -30.62 6.89
CA SER A 323 5.62 -31.11 6.39
C SER A 323 6.28 -30.05 5.52
N PHE A 324 7.62 -30.00 5.51
CA PHE A 324 8.37 -29.21 4.55
C PHE A 324 8.34 -29.82 3.14
N MET A 325 8.07 -31.13 3.03
CA MET A 325 7.95 -31.85 1.76
C MET A 325 6.54 -31.75 1.21
N THR A 326 6.40 -31.42 -0.07
CA THR A 326 5.11 -31.46 -0.75
C THR A 326 4.60 -32.89 -0.91
N ASN A 327 5.51 -33.86 -1.18
CA ASN A 327 5.16 -35.27 -1.37
C ASN A 327 6.03 -36.22 -0.50
N PRO A 328 5.77 -36.29 0.82
CA PRO A 328 6.51 -37.20 1.71
C PRO A 328 6.42 -38.67 1.23
N PRO A 329 7.47 -39.49 1.38
CA PRO A 329 8.72 -39.20 2.10
C PRO A 329 9.83 -38.58 1.24
N PHE A 330 9.54 -38.17 0.00
CA PHE A 330 10.55 -37.71 -0.94
C PHE A 330 10.59 -36.18 -1.01
N ALA A 331 11.75 -35.61 -0.70
CA ALA A 331 12.00 -34.18 -0.89
C ALA A 331 12.30 -33.89 -2.36
N ALA A 332 11.52 -33.01 -2.97
CA ALA A 332 11.83 -32.44 -4.27
C ALA A 332 12.73 -31.21 -4.10
N TRP A 333 13.50 -30.86 -5.15
CA TRP A 333 14.36 -29.66 -5.09
C TRP A 333 13.54 -28.37 -4.87
N GLN A 334 12.29 -28.33 -5.34
CA GLN A 334 11.38 -27.20 -5.13
C GLN A 334 10.96 -27.04 -3.66
N ASP A 335 10.94 -28.11 -2.87
CA ASP A 335 10.57 -28.05 -1.45
C ASP A 335 11.63 -27.27 -0.64
N TRP A 336 12.88 -27.28 -1.11
CA TRP A 336 13.99 -26.51 -0.56
C TRP A 336 13.99 -25.05 -1.02
N GLN A 337 13.18 -24.70 -2.01
CA GLN A 337 13.10 -23.36 -2.58
C GLN A 337 11.99 -22.54 -1.92
N GLY A 338 12.38 -21.44 -1.29
CA GLY A 338 11.49 -20.37 -0.88
C GLY A 338 11.24 -19.35 -1.98
N TYR A 339 10.28 -18.46 -1.74
CA TYR A 339 10.03 -17.31 -2.58
C TYR A 339 11.25 -16.36 -2.60
N GLY A 340 11.47 -15.65 -3.71
CA GLY A 340 12.52 -14.62 -3.81
C GLY A 340 13.94 -15.17 -4.00
N GLY A 341 14.08 -16.45 -4.36
CA GLY A 341 15.37 -17.09 -4.59
C GLY A 341 16.08 -17.58 -3.33
N TYR A 342 15.39 -17.56 -2.18
CA TYR A 342 15.85 -18.21 -0.97
C TYR A 342 15.83 -19.74 -1.18
N PHE A 343 16.91 -20.42 -0.80
CA PHE A 343 16.95 -21.88 -0.77
C PHE A 343 17.82 -22.36 0.39
N ASN A 344 17.62 -23.62 0.78
CA ASN A 344 18.42 -24.29 1.81
C ASN A 344 18.41 -23.58 3.18
N PHE A 345 17.34 -22.83 3.51
CA PHE A 345 17.18 -22.18 4.82
C PHE A 345 18.45 -21.45 5.29
N GLY A 346 19.01 -20.58 4.45
CA GLY A 346 20.20 -19.78 4.81
C GLY A 346 21.54 -20.51 4.68
N TYR A 347 21.56 -21.81 4.41
CA TYR A 347 22.79 -22.54 4.09
C TYR A 347 23.34 -22.13 2.72
N GLN A 348 24.63 -21.76 2.69
CA GLN A 348 25.29 -21.21 1.50
C GLN A 348 26.36 -22.12 0.90
N GLY A 349 26.57 -23.33 1.45
CA GLY A 349 27.60 -24.25 0.94
C GLY A 349 27.26 -24.86 -0.42
N SER A 350 26.01 -24.75 -0.87
CA SER A 350 25.55 -25.15 -2.19
C SER A 350 24.53 -24.16 -2.72
N LEU A 351 24.67 -23.77 -3.99
CA LEU A 351 23.69 -22.93 -4.71
C LEU A 351 22.56 -23.74 -5.34
N THR A 352 22.59 -25.06 -5.23
CA THR A 352 21.57 -25.95 -5.75
C THR A 352 20.61 -26.32 -4.61
N PRO A 353 19.30 -26.05 -4.74
CA PRO A 353 18.31 -26.40 -3.72
C PRO A 353 18.34 -27.89 -3.37
N GLY A 354 18.43 -28.21 -2.08
CA GLY A 354 18.47 -29.58 -1.54
C GLY A 354 19.78 -30.34 -1.77
N TRP A 355 20.78 -29.73 -2.40
CA TRP A 355 22.06 -30.39 -2.68
C TRP A 355 23.11 -30.09 -1.61
N GLN A 356 23.80 -31.14 -1.12
CA GLN A 356 24.88 -31.02 -0.12
C GLN A 356 24.50 -30.19 1.12
N VAL A 357 23.21 -30.16 1.47
CA VAL A 357 22.76 -29.55 2.73
C VAL A 357 23.30 -30.37 3.91
N PRO A 358 23.60 -29.75 5.05
CA PRO A 358 24.06 -30.47 6.24
C PRO A 358 23.08 -31.57 6.65
N GLU A 359 23.59 -32.70 7.13
CA GLU A 359 22.79 -33.87 7.50
C GLU A 359 21.71 -33.53 8.53
N ALA A 360 22.06 -32.75 9.56
CA ALA A 360 21.11 -32.30 10.58
C ALA A 360 19.95 -31.48 9.99
N MET A 361 20.22 -30.69 8.93
CA MET A 361 19.18 -29.93 8.22
C MET A 361 18.30 -30.85 7.38
N ALA A 362 18.89 -31.81 6.66
CA ALA A 362 18.14 -32.82 5.91
C ALA A 362 17.26 -33.69 6.84
N HIS A 363 17.77 -34.04 8.02
CA HIS A 363 17.02 -34.73 9.06
C HIS A 363 15.81 -33.91 9.50
N GLN A 364 15.99 -32.67 9.93
CA GLN A 364 14.88 -31.79 10.31
C GLN A 364 13.88 -31.58 9.17
N PHE A 365 14.38 -31.49 7.94
CA PHE A 365 13.53 -31.36 6.77
C PHE A 365 12.58 -32.55 6.60
N SER A 366 13.08 -33.77 6.84
CA SER A 366 12.30 -35.01 6.78
C SER A 366 11.24 -35.11 7.90
N VAL A 367 11.56 -34.56 9.08
CA VAL A 367 10.66 -34.52 10.25
C VAL A 367 9.55 -33.47 10.07
N GLY A 368 9.87 -32.35 9.44
CA GLY A 368 8.93 -31.23 9.24
C GLY A 368 9.10 -30.10 10.27
N PRO A 369 8.27 -29.04 10.17
CA PRO A 369 8.37 -27.84 11.02
C PRO A 369 7.84 -28.02 12.45
N GLY A 370 7.22 -29.15 12.76
CA GLY A 370 6.38 -29.27 13.94
C GLY A 370 5.09 -28.44 13.83
N PRO A 371 4.41 -28.15 14.96
CA PRO A 371 3.16 -27.40 14.96
C PRO A 371 3.34 -25.97 14.44
N SER A 372 2.43 -25.54 13.56
CA SER A 372 2.38 -24.15 13.10
C SER A 372 2.02 -23.20 14.25
N LEU A 373 2.74 -22.06 14.34
CA LEU A 373 2.47 -21.06 15.37
C LEU A 373 1.14 -20.33 15.12
N ASP A 374 0.80 -20.05 13.86
CA ASP A 374 -0.49 -19.57 13.39
C ASP A 374 -0.91 -20.26 12.07
N PRO A 375 -1.75 -21.32 12.13
CA PRO A 375 -2.21 -22.02 10.94
C PRO A 375 -3.24 -21.23 10.11
N ALA A 376 -3.91 -20.23 10.71
CA ALA A 376 -5.03 -19.53 10.08
C ALA A 376 -4.59 -18.28 9.29
N ASN A 377 -3.63 -17.52 9.82
CA ASN A 377 -3.21 -16.25 9.21
C ASN A 377 -1.69 -16.14 8.97
N GLY A 378 -0.94 -17.24 9.08
CA GLY A 378 0.51 -17.19 8.96
C GLY A 378 1.07 -16.98 7.53
N GLY A 379 0.21 -17.02 6.49
CA GLY A 379 0.56 -16.71 5.11
C GLY A 379 0.40 -15.23 4.74
N LEU A 380 0.78 -14.87 3.51
CA LEU A 380 0.48 -13.55 2.98
C LEU A 380 -1.04 -13.41 2.75
N LEU A 381 -1.61 -12.33 3.28
CA LEU A 381 -3.05 -12.09 3.24
C LEU A 381 -3.42 -11.24 2.01
N PRO A 382 -4.70 -11.23 1.61
CA PRO A 382 -5.14 -10.43 0.48
C PRO A 382 -4.84 -8.95 0.66
N TYR A 383 -4.49 -8.29 -0.44
CA TYR A 383 -4.11 -6.89 -0.45
C TYR A 383 -4.60 -6.21 -1.73
N GLN A 384 -4.82 -4.90 -1.68
CA GLN A 384 -5.18 -4.08 -2.83
C GLN A 384 -3.91 -3.66 -3.57
N GLU A 385 -3.96 -3.72 -4.90
CA GLU A 385 -2.92 -3.17 -5.78
C GLU A 385 -3.53 -2.64 -7.09
N VAL A 386 -2.80 -1.76 -7.77
CA VAL A 386 -3.15 -1.27 -9.11
C VAL A 386 -3.11 -2.43 -10.11
N ASN A 387 -4.18 -2.57 -10.88
CA ASN A 387 -4.39 -3.67 -11.82
C ASN A 387 -3.74 -3.40 -13.18
N GLY A 388 -3.13 -4.43 -13.78
CA GLY A 388 -2.63 -4.40 -15.16
C GLY A 388 -1.43 -3.48 -15.41
N ALA A 389 -1.26 -3.09 -16.66
CA ALA A 389 -0.19 -2.17 -17.05
C ALA A 389 -0.42 -0.78 -16.44
N ARG A 390 0.67 -0.11 -16.06
CA ARG A 390 0.68 1.21 -15.39
C ARG A 390 1.12 2.32 -16.35
N PRO A 391 0.38 2.63 -17.44
CA PRO A 391 0.89 3.47 -18.52
C PRO A 391 1.03 4.96 -18.16
N GLY A 392 0.44 5.41 -17.05
CA GLY A 392 0.53 6.81 -16.60
C GLY A 392 0.37 6.96 -15.08
N SER A 393 0.69 8.14 -14.57
CA SER A 393 0.57 8.48 -13.14
C SER A 393 -0.87 8.74 -12.68
N GLU A 394 -1.83 8.69 -13.60
CA GLU A 394 -3.20 9.12 -13.37
C GLU A 394 -4.12 7.95 -13.08
N ALA A 395 -4.91 8.07 -12.01
CA ALA A 395 -6.04 7.19 -11.79
C ALA A 395 -7.21 7.58 -12.73
N PRO A 396 -8.21 6.69 -12.88
CA PRO A 396 -9.41 6.99 -13.64
C PRO A 396 -10.08 8.26 -13.11
N ARG A 397 -10.47 9.12 -14.05
CA ARG A 397 -11.18 10.36 -13.72
C ARG A 397 -12.55 10.06 -13.14
N ILE A 398 -12.98 10.93 -12.24
CA ILE A 398 -14.34 10.99 -11.72
C ILE A 398 -14.93 12.30 -12.23
N THR A 399 -15.92 12.21 -13.10
CA THR A 399 -16.66 13.35 -13.61
C THR A 399 -17.93 13.53 -12.77
N ILE A 400 -18.35 14.77 -12.56
CA ILE A 400 -19.55 15.11 -11.81
C ILE A 400 -20.32 16.19 -12.57
N GLU A 401 -21.60 15.94 -12.81
CA GLU A 401 -22.54 16.94 -13.30
C GLU A 401 -23.40 17.44 -12.13
N VAL A 402 -23.30 18.72 -11.82
CA VAL A 402 -24.19 19.38 -10.86
C VAL A 402 -25.29 20.12 -11.61
N THR A 403 -26.48 20.15 -11.01
CA THR A 403 -27.68 20.79 -11.54
C THR A 403 -28.24 21.76 -10.52
N ARG A 404 -28.76 22.88 -11.01
CA ARG A 404 -29.44 23.91 -10.22
C ARG A 404 -30.67 24.38 -10.99
N ASN A 405 -31.83 24.36 -10.34
CA ASN A 405 -33.08 24.74 -11.00
C ASN A 405 -33.11 26.24 -11.32
N SER A 406 -33.67 26.58 -12.48
CA SER A 406 -33.70 27.93 -13.05
C SER A 406 -34.44 28.94 -12.18
N ASP A 407 -35.48 28.50 -11.48
CA ASP A 407 -36.28 29.29 -10.53
C ASP A 407 -35.47 29.77 -9.32
N THR A 408 -34.38 29.09 -8.98
CA THR A 408 -33.50 29.47 -7.86
C THR A 408 -32.39 30.46 -8.25
N LEU A 409 -32.23 30.78 -9.54
CA LEU A 409 -31.13 31.61 -10.04
C LEU A 409 -31.30 33.10 -9.70
N VAL A 410 -32.54 33.57 -9.59
CA VAL A 410 -32.87 35.00 -9.37
C VAL A 410 -33.56 35.18 -8.02
N LYS A 411 -32.80 35.62 -7.00
CA LYS A 411 -33.35 35.93 -5.66
C LYS A 411 -33.96 37.33 -5.54
N THR A 412 -33.83 38.19 -6.56
CA THR A 412 -34.36 39.56 -6.54
C THR A 412 -35.79 39.60 -7.08
N ILE A 413 -36.76 39.67 -6.17
CA ILE A 413 -38.19 39.74 -6.48
C ILE A 413 -38.50 41.06 -7.20
N GLY A 414 -39.22 41.00 -8.34
CA GLY A 414 -39.71 42.19 -9.05
C GLY A 414 -38.80 42.77 -10.15
N LEU A 415 -37.60 42.22 -10.36
CA LEU A 415 -36.69 42.58 -11.46
C LEU A 415 -36.68 41.55 -12.60
N GLN A 416 -37.77 40.82 -12.83
CA GLN A 416 -37.92 39.90 -13.97
C GLN A 416 -38.69 40.64 -15.08
N GLY A 417 -38.01 40.94 -16.18
CA GLY A 417 -38.50 41.91 -17.16
C GLY A 417 -39.71 41.35 -17.89
N GLY A 418 -40.68 42.20 -18.23
CA GLY A 418 -41.83 41.78 -19.04
C GLY A 418 -41.50 41.76 -20.53
N GLY A 419 -42.09 40.82 -21.28
CA GLY A 419 -42.06 40.80 -22.74
C GLY A 419 -40.65 40.64 -23.32
N ARG A 420 -40.23 41.56 -24.20
CA ARG A 420 -38.92 41.51 -24.89
C ARG A 420 -37.70 41.79 -23.99
N MET A 421 -37.93 42.22 -22.75
CA MET A 421 -36.87 42.44 -21.75
C MET A 421 -36.73 41.27 -20.76
N ALA A 422 -37.58 40.24 -20.89
CA ALA A 422 -37.40 38.99 -20.20
C ALA A 422 -36.15 38.30 -20.75
N VAL A 423 -35.16 38.05 -19.89
CA VAL A 423 -34.07 37.14 -20.25
C VAL A 423 -34.66 35.73 -20.16
N ALA A 424 -34.88 35.10 -21.32
CA ALA A 424 -35.33 33.72 -21.36
C ALA A 424 -34.20 32.83 -20.81
N ASP A 425 -34.49 32.10 -19.74
CA ASP A 425 -33.62 31.03 -19.31
C ASP A 425 -33.81 29.85 -20.27
N ASN A 426 -32.99 29.80 -21.32
CA ASN A 426 -32.96 28.71 -22.30
C ASN A 426 -32.30 27.45 -21.72
N ALA A 427 -32.31 27.29 -20.39
CA ALA A 427 -31.86 26.09 -19.71
C ALA A 427 -32.68 24.87 -20.16
N ALA A 428 -31.98 23.95 -20.79
CA ALA A 428 -32.35 22.57 -21.00
C ALA A 428 -33.10 21.95 -19.81
N GLY A 429 -34.41 21.75 -19.94
CA GLY A 429 -35.22 21.14 -18.88
C GLY A 429 -35.43 22.01 -17.63
N GLY A 430 -35.26 23.33 -17.72
CA GLY A 430 -35.49 24.26 -16.61
C GLY A 430 -34.43 24.22 -15.51
N ALA A 431 -33.23 23.74 -15.81
CA ALA A 431 -32.12 23.72 -14.87
C ALA A 431 -30.78 24.08 -15.54
N MET A 432 -29.99 24.88 -14.85
CA MET A 432 -28.60 25.14 -15.21
C MET A 432 -27.73 23.98 -14.73
N ARG A 433 -26.86 23.46 -15.60
CA ARG A 433 -25.94 22.37 -15.27
C ARG A 433 -24.49 22.77 -15.46
N ALA A 434 -23.58 22.21 -14.68
CA ALA A 434 -22.14 22.34 -14.86
C ALA A 434 -21.47 20.98 -14.71
N LEU A 435 -20.38 20.78 -15.44
CA LEU A 435 -19.67 19.53 -15.53
C LEU A 435 -18.22 19.78 -15.13
N SER A 436 -17.68 18.95 -14.26
CA SER A 436 -16.28 18.99 -13.87
C SER A 436 -15.71 17.59 -13.72
N SER A 437 -14.40 17.44 -13.86
CA SER A 437 -13.69 16.17 -13.68
C SER A 437 -12.48 16.36 -12.79
N ALA A 438 -12.16 15.33 -12.03
CA ALA A 438 -10.96 15.29 -11.21
C ALA A 438 -10.45 13.85 -11.14
N ASN A 439 -9.17 13.66 -10.83
CA ASN A 439 -8.60 12.35 -10.57
C ASN A 439 -7.55 12.39 -9.47
N ALA A 440 -7.37 11.25 -8.84
CA ALA A 440 -6.14 10.96 -8.12
C ALA A 440 -4.99 10.79 -9.13
N TYR A 441 -3.80 11.23 -8.74
CA TYR A 441 -2.58 11.02 -9.48
C TYR A 441 -1.44 10.69 -8.52
N PHE A 442 -0.50 9.85 -8.97
CA PHE A 442 0.62 9.35 -8.20
C PHE A 442 1.90 10.08 -8.60
N VAL A 443 2.47 10.83 -7.66
CA VAL A 443 3.79 11.45 -7.84
C VAL A 443 4.51 11.39 -6.51
N ARG A 444 5.59 10.60 -6.48
CA ARG A 444 6.57 10.68 -5.40
C ARG A 444 7.27 12.04 -5.45
N PRO A 445 7.27 12.81 -4.36
CA PRO A 445 7.96 14.09 -4.35
C PRO A 445 9.47 13.94 -4.55
N ASP A 446 10.02 14.75 -5.45
CA ASP A 446 11.46 14.93 -5.63
C ASP A 446 11.77 16.43 -5.75
N GLU A 447 12.27 17.01 -4.67
CA GLU A 447 12.68 18.43 -4.59
C GLU A 447 14.21 18.59 -4.62
N THR A 448 14.97 17.54 -4.92
CA THR A 448 16.44 17.57 -4.89
C THR A 448 17.08 18.47 -5.94
N SER A 449 16.33 18.78 -7.00
CA SER A 449 16.74 19.69 -8.08
C SER A 449 16.60 21.17 -7.75
N ILE A 450 15.95 21.52 -6.63
CA ILE A 450 15.73 22.89 -6.18
C ILE A 450 16.64 23.12 -4.97
N GLY A 451 17.83 23.67 -5.22
CA GLY A 451 18.95 23.78 -4.26
C GLY A 451 18.77 24.70 -3.04
N GLY A 452 17.57 24.82 -2.48
CA GLY A 452 17.28 25.59 -1.27
C GLY A 452 15.86 25.37 -0.75
N SER A 453 15.67 25.61 0.56
CA SER A 453 14.36 25.54 1.20
C SER A 453 13.43 26.61 0.61
N ILE A 454 12.53 26.22 -0.29
CA ILE A 454 11.48 27.09 -0.83
C ILE A 454 10.31 27.16 0.16
N MET A 455 9.62 28.30 0.25
CA MET A 455 8.38 28.37 1.04
C MET A 455 7.38 27.35 0.49
N GLY A 456 6.95 26.42 1.33
CA GLY A 456 6.06 25.32 0.95
C GLY A 456 6.77 24.06 0.44
N GLY A 457 8.10 24.03 0.39
CA GLY A 457 8.87 22.83 0.09
C GLY A 457 8.88 21.82 1.23
N LEU A 458 9.20 20.57 0.90
CA LEU A 458 9.31 19.48 1.86
C LEU A 458 10.51 19.67 2.78
N LEU A 459 10.26 19.52 4.08
CA LEU A 459 11.33 19.34 5.06
C LEU A 459 12.10 18.05 4.72
N ASN A 460 13.40 18.18 4.47
CA ASN A 460 14.28 17.10 4.01
C ASN A 460 13.84 16.46 2.67
N GLY A 461 13.54 17.24 1.62
CA GLY A 461 13.12 16.72 0.31
C GLY A 461 14.00 15.59 -0.28
N SER A 462 15.30 15.55 0.04
CA SER A 462 16.21 14.46 -0.34
C SER A 462 15.89 13.11 0.32
N GLN A 463 15.22 13.09 1.47
CA GLN A 463 14.74 11.87 2.13
C GLN A 463 13.48 11.32 1.47
N TRP A 464 12.75 12.16 0.73
CA TRP A 464 11.54 11.78 0.01
C TRP A 464 11.83 11.34 -1.41
N ALA A 465 12.83 11.92 -2.06
CA ALA A 465 13.25 11.54 -3.41
C ALA A 465 13.70 10.08 -3.48
N ARG A 466 13.59 9.48 -4.67
CA ARG A 466 14.26 8.20 -4.95
C ARG A 466 15.76 8.42 -5.08
N ALA A 467 16.55 7.45 -4.61
CA ALA A 467 18.00 7.50 -4.72
C ALA A 467 18.50 7.54 -6.18
N ASP A 468 17.74 6.97 -7.11
CA ASP A 468 18.04 6.95 -8.56
C ASP A 468 17.35 8.07 -9.34
N HIS A 469 16.58 8.94 -8.68
CA HIS A 469 15.79 10.02 -9.29
C HIS A 469 14.84 9.58 -10.42
N ALA A 470 14.54 8.29 -10.54
CA ALA A 470 13.64 7.78 -11.56
C ALA A 470 12.17 8.02 -11.15
N THR A 471 11.29 8.25 -12.12
CA THR A 471 9.85 8.33 -11.86
C THR A 471 9.33 6.98 -11.37
N GLU A 472 8.62 6.99 -10.25
CA GLU A 472 7.98 5.79 -9.69
C GLU A 472 6.61 5.60 -10.36
N TYR A 473 6.34 4.37 -10.81
CA TYR A 473 5.02 4.01 -11.32
C TYR A 473 4.01 3.97 -10.17
N PRO A 474 2.72 4.23 -10.45
CA PRO A 474 1.65 4.06 -9.47
C PRO A 474 1.74 2.70 -8.77
N SER A 475 1.70 2.72 -7.45
CA SER A 475 1.60 1.51 -6.64
C SER A 475 0.75 1.78 -5.40
N LEU A 476 0.24 0.71 -4.81
CA LEU A 476 -0.33 0.75 -3.47
C LEU A 476 0.67 0.26 -2.43
N PHE A 477 1.97 0.51 -2.62
CA PHE A 477 2.99 0.38 -1.57
C PHE A 477 3.60 1.72 -1.16
N SER A 478 3.30 2.78 -1.92
CA SER A 478 3.82 4.13 -1.73
C SER A 478 2.66 5.13 -1.56
N PRO A 479 2.54 5.86 -0.43
CA PRO A 479 1.40 6.73 -0.15
C PRO A 479 1.58 8.13 -0.77
N TYR A 480 1.75 8.20 -2.09
CA TYR A 480 2.00 9.44 -2.83
C TYR A 480 0.86 9.85 -3.77
N TRP A 481 -0.34 9.37 -3.49
CA TRP A 481 -1.53 9.75 -4.25
C TRP A 481 -2.06 11.11 -3.82
N GLN A 482 -2.31 11.97 -4.80
CA GLN A 482 -2.82 13.33 -4.61
C GLN A 482 -4.00 13.57 -5.54
N ALA A 483 -4.86 14.53 -5.23
CA ALA A 483 -6.00 14.89 -6.06
C ALA A 483 -5.70 16.12 -6.92
N ARG A 484 -6.26 16.16 -8.13
CA ARG A 484 -6.26 17.36 -8.97
C ARG A 484 -7.51 17.41 -9.85
N LEU A 485 -7.86 18.61 -10.29
CA LEU A 485 -8.83 18.78 -11.38
C LEU A 485 -8.24 18.25 -12.68
N ALA A 486 -9.10 17.65 -13.50
CA ALA A 486 -8.76 17.08 -14.78
C ALA A 486 -9.68 17.69 -15.86
N PRO A 487 -9.19 17.88 -17.10
CA PRO A 487 -10.06 18.33 -18.19
C PRO A 487 -11.16 17.30 -18.44
N VAL A 488 -12.38 17.79 -18.71
CA VAL A 488 -13.50 16.96 -19.14
C VAL A 488 -13.30 16.60 -20.62
N SER A 489 -13.47 15.34 -20.99
CA SER A 489 -13.27 14.90 -22.39
C SER A 489 -14.30 15.54 -23.32
N ASP A 490 -13.96 15.66 -24.61
CA ASP A 490 -14.89 16.15 -25.62
C ASP A 490 -16.11 15.25 -25.75
N GLU A 491 -15.93 13.93 -25.61
CA GLU A 491 -17.00 12.93 -25.66
C GLU A 491 -17.98 13.09 -24.49
N GLU A 492 -17.48 13.25 -23.25
CA GLU A 492 -18.33 13.49 -22.08
C GLU A 492 -19.07 14.81 -22.18
N ARG A 493 -18.43 15.86 -22.71
CA ARG A 493 -19.08 17.15 -22.96
C ARG A 493 -20.17 17.02 -24.02
N ALA A 494 -19.94 16.28 -25.10
CA ALA A 494 -20.93 16.03 -26.14
C ALA A 494 -22.11 15.21 -25.60
N ALA A 495 -21.86 14.16 -24.81
CA ALA A 495 -22.90 13.37 -24.15
C ALA A 495 -23.72 14.22 -23.16
N ALA A 496 -23.07 15.13 -22.42
CA ALA A 496 -23.74 16.09 -21.56
C ALA A 496 -24.69 16.99 -22.33
N GLN A 497 -24.21 17.59 -23.41
CA GLN A 497 -24.99 18.49 -24.27
C GLN A 497 -26.17 17.74 -24.90
N ALA A 498 -25.96 16.52 -25.41
CA ALA A 498 -27.02 15.71 -26.01
C ALA A 498 -28.14 15.38 -25.01
N SER A 499 -27.80 15.12 -23.74
CA SER A 499 -28.79 14.86 -22.66
C SER A 499 -29.55 16.11 -22.20
N GLN A 500 -29.03 17.28 -22.53
CA GLN A 500 -29.61 18.58 -22.21
C GLN A 500 -30.53 19.09 -23.35
N MET A 501 -30.33 18.64 -24.59
CA MET A 501 -31.25 18.99 -25.68
C MET A 501 -32.65 18.42 -25.40
N SER A 502 -33.68 19.29 -25.39
CA SER A 502 -35.07 18.82 -25.28
C SER A 502 -35.38 17.87 -26.43
N ALA A 503 -36.16 16.81 -26.16
CA ALA A 503 -36.59 15.84 -27.18
C ALA A 503 -37.27 16.49 -28.40
N ALA A 504 -37.80 17.72 -28.26
CA ALA A 504 -38.39 18.50 -29.35
C ALA A 504 -37.37 19.02 -30.38
N THR A 505 -36.07 19.10 -30.05
CA THR A 505 -35.03 19.63 -30.97
C THR A 505 -34.36 18.53 -31.79
N GLN A 506 -34.48 17.26 -31.38
CA GLN A 506 -33.92 16.12 -32.14
C GLN A 506 -34.71 15.77 -33.42
N VAL A 507 -35.89 16.37 -33.63
CA VAL A 507 -36.75 16.13 -34.80
C VAL A 507 -36.61 17.24 -35.87
N GLN A 508 -35.83 18.30 -35.62
CA GLN A 508 -35.60 19.37 -36.60
C GLN A 508 -34.13 19.41 -37.04
N LYS A 509 -33.73 18.39 -37.79
CA LYS A 509 -32.70 18.53 -38.84
C LYS A 509 -33.20 17.80 -40.09
N PRO A 510 -33.57 18.51 -41.17
CA PRO A 510 -33.42 17.95 -42.51
C PRO A 510 -31.94 17.76 -42.85
#